data_AF-A0A523DZS7-F1
#
_entry.id   AF-A0A523DZS7-F1
#
_cell.length_a   1.000
_cell.length_b   1.000
_cell.length_c   1.000
_cell.angle_alpha   90.00
_cell.angle_beta   90.00
_cell.angle_gamma   90.00
#
_symmetry.space_group_name_H-M   'P 1'
#
loop_
_entity.id
_entity.type
_entity.pdbx_description
1 polymer ?
#
loop_
_entity_poly.entity_id
_entity_poly.type
_entity_poly.pdbx_seq_one_letter_code
_entity_poly.pdbx_strand_id
1 'polypeptide(L)'
;MGAYLSGADRTFPRAFFARVLLQRDQTCLQDSHLAQLGVIVPQGDGTALELQCGLCFEVWRHGKGLCHACGETELGHYAAPELAHLEVRACESCGIYLNLVHLEKDPEAVPDVDEIAALPLDVWAREKGFRKPIPNLVGM
;
A
#
# COMPACT_ATOMS: atom_id res chain seq x y z
N MET A 1 8.49 -3.00 26.44
CA MET A 1 9.26 -2.31 25.36
C MET A 1 8.64 -2.45 23.96
N GLY A 2 7.55 -3.20 23.75
CA GLY A 2 6.97 -3.41 22.41
C GLY A 2 5.98 -2.32 21.92
N ALA A 3 5.25 -1.67 22.83
CA ALA A 3 4.21 -0.70 22.46
C ALA A 3 4.74 0.63 21.88
N TYR A 4 6.00 0.98 22.16
CA TYR A 4 6.61 2.20 21.62
C TYR A 4 6.82 2.10 20.10
N LEU A 5 7.32 0.97 19.60
CA LEU A 5 7.61 0.78 18.16
C LEU A 5 6.35 0.49 17.33
N SER A 6 5.24 0.11 17.96
CA SER A 6 3.97 -0.12 17.24
C SER A 6 3.20 1.16 16.95
N GLY A 7 3.41 2.23 17.72
CA GLY A 7 2.65 3.47 17.56
C GLY A 7 1.14 3.35 17.88
N ALA A 8 0.73 2.25 18.51
CA ALA A 8 -0.69 1.91 18.70
C ALA A 8 -1.43 2.87 19.65
N ASP A 9 -0.72 3.53 20.58
CA ASP A 9 -1.31 4.49 21.50
C ASP A 9 -1.30 5.91 20.91
N ARG A 10 -2.50 6.45 20.66
CA ARG A 10 -2.68 7.78 20.04
C ARG A 10 -2.52 8.95 21.02
N THR A 11 -2.43 8.66 22.33
CA THR A 11 -2.37 9.68 23.38
C THR A 11 -0.94 9.94 23.86
N PHE A 12 0.00 9.04 23.57
CA PHE A 12 1.37 9.11 24.06
C PHE A 12 2.30 9.92 23.12
N PRO A 13 2.95 11.01 23.60
CA PRO A 13 3.87 11.81 22.79
C PRO A 13 5.08 11.03 22.25
N ARG A 14 5.44 9.90 22.88
CA ARG A 14 6.50 9.01 22.38
C ARG A 14 6.01 8.06 21.28
N ALA A 15 4.74 7.64 21.32
CA ALA A 15 4.11 6.88 20.24
C ALA A 15 3.84 7.75 19.00
N PHE A 16 3.69 9.07 19.18
CA PHE A 16 3.71 10.04 18.08
C PHE A 16 4.99 9.93 17.25
N PHE A 17 6.17 9.83 17.87
CA PHE A 17 7.42 9.63 17.12
C PHE A 17 7.44 8.33 16.32
N ALA A 18 6.88 7.23 16.84
CA ALA A 18 6.75 6.01 16.07
C ALA A 18 5.76 6.16 14.90
N ARG A 19 4.61 6.84 15.09
CA ARG A 19 3.68 7.13 13.99
C ARG A 19 4.25 8.11 12.96
N VAL A 20 5.07 9.07 13.37
CA VAL A 20 5.60 10.13 12.50
C VAL A 20 6.91 9.72 11.83
N LEU A 21 7.77 8.96 12.51
CA LEU A 21 9.07 8.51 11.99
C LEU A 21 9.00 7.11 11.37
N LEU A 22 8.10 6.22 11.82
CA LEU A 22 7.92 4.88 11.24
C LEU A 22 6.70 4.78 10.32
N GLN A 23 5.76 5.75 10.40
CA GLN A 23 4.58 5.92 9.53
C GLN A 23 3.94 4.59 9.16
N ARG A 24 3.16 4.04 10.10
CA ARG A 24 2.49 2.73 10.00
C ARG A 24 0.97 2.82 9.98
N ASP A 25 0.44 4.02 9.79
CA ASP A 25 -1.01 4.20 9.75
C ASP A 25 -1.56 3.39 8.54
N GLN A 26 -2.55 2.53 8.83
CA GLN A 26 -3.18 1.65 7.84
C GLN A 26 -4.30 2.37 7.07
N THR A 27 -4.78 3.47 7.65
CA THR A 27 -5.89 4.25 7.12
C THR A 27 -5.46 5.69 6.92
N CYS A 28 -6.13 6.35 5.98
CA CYS A 28 -5.94 7.75 5.68
C CYS A 28 -6.28 8.62 6.91
N LEU A 29 -5.48 9.67 7.12
CA LEU A 29 -5.63 10.59 8.25
C LEU A 29 -6.84 11.52 8.13
N GLN A 30 -7.38 11.71 6.92
CA GLN A 30 -8.49 12.62 6.65
C GLN A 30 -9.85 11.95 6.82
N ASP A 31 -10.01 10.75 6.27
CA ASP A 31 -11.31 10.08 6.12
C ASP A 31 -11.34 8.65 6.69
N SER A 32 -10.21 8.16 7.23
CA SER A 32 -10.08 6.83 7.84
C SER A 32 -10.34 5.65 6.90
N HIS A 33 -10.30 5.85 5.58
CA HIS A 33 -10.38 4.75 4.61
C HIS A 33 -9.03 4.05 4.44
N LEU A 34 -9.05 2.79 3.99
CA LEU A 34 -7.85 2.10 3.52
C LEU A 34 -7.33 2.75 2.23
N ALA A 35 -6.09 2.46 1.87
CA ALA A 35 -5.52 2.91 0.61
C ALA A 35 -6.21 2.25 -0.60
N GLN A 36 -6.29 2.96 -1.71
CA GLN A 36 -6.64 2.41 -3.02
C GLN A 36 -5.46 1.64 -3.61
N LEU A 37 -4.30 2.31 -3.64
CA LEU A 37 -3.05 1.80 -4.18
C LEU A 37 -1.86 2.21 -3.31
N GLY A 38 -0.72 1.57 -3.54
CA GLY A 38 0.56 1.98 -3.00
C GLY A 38 1.54 2.38 -4.10
N VAL A 39 2.50 3.22 -3.75
CA VAL A 39 3.55 3.69 -4.64
C VAL A 39 4.90 3.41 -3.97
N ILE A 40 5.77 2.69 -4.67
CA ILE A 40 7.16 2.54 -4.28
C ILE A 40 7.92 3.70 -4.92
N VAL A 41 8.45 4.58 -4.08
CA VAL A 41 9.17 5.77 -4.52
C VAL A 41 10.66 5.65 -4.15
N PRO A 42 11.57 6.15 -5.00
CA PRO A 42 12.99 6.29 -4.64
C PRO A 42 13.15 7.20 -3.42
N GLN A 43 13.99 6.79 -2.47
CA GLN A 43 14.31 7.57 -1.27
C GLN A 43 15.77 7.35 -0.86
N GLY A 44 16.64 8.31 -1.16
CA GLY A 44 18.08 8.17 -0.96
C GLY A 44 18.63 7.00 -1.76
N ASP A 45 19.37 6.10 -1.10
CA ASP A 45 19.90 4.86 -1.71
C ASP A 45 18.89 3.70 -1.68
N GLY A 46 17.66 3.94 -1.24
CA GLY A 46 16.63 2.92 -1.10
C GLY A 46 15.29 3.32 -1.72
N THR A 47 14.26 2.60 -1.33
CA THR A 47 12.86 2.90 -1.69
C THR A 47 11.99 2.96 -0.45
N ALA A 48 10.84 3.61 -0.57
CA ALA A 48 9.83 3.63 0.49
C ALA A 48 8.43 3.45 -0.11
N LEU A 49 7.52 2.90 0.70
CA LEU A 49 6.12 2.73 0.33
C LEU A 49 5.34 3.94 0.81
N GLU A 50 4.64 4.55 -0.13
CA GLU A 50 3.58 5.52 0.08
C GLU A 50 2.25 4.85 -0.23
N LEU A 51 1.24 5.11 0.59
CA LEU A 51 -0.14 4.70 0.36
C LEU A 51 -0.93 5.91 -0.09
N GLN A 52 -1.86 5.71 -1.02
CA GLN A 52 -2.72 6.77 -1.54
C GLN A 52 -4.19 6.47 -1.24
N CYS A 53 -4.89 7.46 -0.69
CA CYS A 53 -6.34 7.37 -0.49
C CYS A 53 -7.07 7.53 -1.84
N GLY A 54 -8.04 6.65 -2.11
CA GLY A 54 -8.86 6.74 -3.33
C GLY A 54 -9.94 7.84 -3.30
N LEU A 55 -10.16 8.50 -2.16
CA LEU A 55 -11.18 9.53 -2.00
C LEU A 55 -10.59 10.94 -1.96
N CYS A 56 -9.67 11.17 -1.04
CA CYS A 56 -9.05 12.49 -0.84
C CYS A 56 -7.65 12.63 -1.45
N PHE A 57 -7.10 11.55 -2.03
CA PHE A 57 -5.74 11.53 -2.61
C PHE A 57 -4.62 11.89 -1.64
N GLU A 58 -4.90 11.91 -0.32
CA GLU A 58 -3.86 12.05 0.69
C GLU A 58 -2.88 10.88 0.57
N VAL A 59 -1.60 11.22 0.65
CA VAL A 59 -0.49 10.26 0.57
C VAL A 59 0.23 10.21 1.91
N TRP A 60 0.48 9.00 2.41
CA TRP A 60 1.22 8.81 3.66
C TRP A 60 2.16 7.61 3.55
N ARG A 61 3.25 7.58 4.33
CA ARG A 61 4.16 6.43 4.29
C ARG A 61 3.54 5.24 5.04
N HIS A 62 3.93 4.05 4.59
CA HIS A 62 3.62 2.80 5.25
C HIS A 62 4.84 1.87 5.27
N GLY A 63 4.87 0.93 6.22
CA GLY A 63 5.93 -0.07 6.29
C GLY A 63 5.91 -0.99 5.07
N LYS A 64 7.00 -1.01 4.28
CA LYS A 64 7.09 -1.82 3.05
C LYS A 64 6.82 -3.31 3.26
N GLY A 65 7.20 -3.87 4.40
CA GLY A 65 7.01 -5.29 4.73
C GLY A 65 5.78 -5.58 5.57
N LEU A 66 4.76 -4.71 5.54
CA LEU A 66 3.52 -4.89 6.30
C LEU A 66 2.32 -4.89 5.36
N CYS A 67 1.34 -5.74 5.67
CA CYS A 67 0.01 -5.66 5.06
C CYS A 67 -0.61 -4.32 5.44
N HIS A 68 -0.99 -3.52 4.44
CA HIS A 68 -1.61 -2.22 4.64
C HIS A 68 -2.95 -2.29 5.40
N ALA A 69 -3.58 -3.47 5.45
CA ALA A 69 -4.89 -3.66 6.10
C ALA A 69 -4.81 -4.30 7.49
N CYS A 70 -4.02 -5.37 7.68
CA CYS A 70 -3.95 -6.10 8.96
C CYS A 70 -2.58 -6.07 9.65
N GLY A 71 -1.52 -5.63 8.96
CA GLY A 71 -0.17 -5.50 9.52
C GLY A 71 0.66 -6.80 9.54
N GLU A 72 0.18 -7.87 8.90
CA GLU A 72 0.96 -9.11 8.70
C GLU A 72 2.25 -8.84 7.91
N THR A 73 3.31 -9.62 8.17
CA THR A 73 4.62 -9.47 7.51
C THR A 73 4.82 -10.41 6.32
N GLU A 74 4.14 -11.56 6.31
CA GLU A 74 4.22 -12.54 5.22
C GLU A 74 3.23 -12.17 4.10
N LEU A 75 3.77 -11.68 2.98
CA LEU A 75 2.99 -11.16 1.87
C LEU A 75 3.40 -11.84 0.56
N GLY A 76 2.41 -12.20 -0.25
CA GLY A 76 2.63 -12.64 -1.61
C GLY A 76 2.86 -11.44 -2.52
N HIS A 77 3.87 -11.53 -3.40
CA HIS A 77 4.22 -10.50 -4.37
C HIS A 77 4.09 -11.07 -5.78
N TYR A 78 3.24 -10.46 -6.60
CA TYR A 78 2.90 -10.98 -7.93
C TYR A 78 3.04 -9.87 -8.97
N ALA A 79 3.83 -10.11 -10.00
CA ALA A 79 4.04 -9.19 -11.11
C ALA A 79 4.04 -9.96 -12.43
N ALA A 80 3.68 -9.28 -13.52
CA ALA A 80 3.80 -9.79 -14.87
C ALA A 80 5.00 -9.13 -15.57
N PRO A 81 5.83 -9.86 -16.34
CA PRO A 81 6.96 -9.28 -17.06
C PRO A 81 6.58 -8.11 -17.96
N GLU A 82 5.39 -8.15 -18.55
CA GLU A 82 4.84 -7.12 -19.45
C GLU A 82 4.41 -5.84 -18.69
N LEU A 83 4.25 -5.93 -17.36
CA LEU A 83 3.85 -4.86 -16.46
C LEU A 83 4.88 -4.72 -15.33
N ALA A 84 6.16 -4.63 -15.68
CA ALA A 84 7.26 -4.78 -14.72
C ALA A 84 7.26 -3.75 -13.58
N HIS A 85 6.70 -2.56 -13.80
CA HIS A 85 6.53 -1.49 -12.80
C HIS A 85 5.29 -1.67 -11.92
N LEU A 86 4.47 -2.68 -12.18
CA LEU A 86 3.26 -2.97 -11.41
C LEU A 86 3.42 -4.27 -10.63
N GLU A 87 2.91 -4.28 -9.40
CA GLU A 87 2.90 -5.44 -8.52
C GLU A 87 1.55 -5.53 -7.81
N VAL A 88 1.02 -6.74 -7.65
CA VAL A 88 -0.02 -7.05 -6.67
C VAL A 88 0.65 -7.63 -5.44
N ARG A 89 0.43 -6.96 -4.31
CA ARG A 89 0.82 -7.45 -2.99
C ARG A 89 -0.42 -8.01 -2.29
N ALA A 90 -0.44 -9.31 -2.03
CA ALA A 90 -1.57 -9.99 -1.41
C ALA A 90 -1.23 -10.52 -0.01
N CYS A 91 -2.19 -10.42 0.92
CA CYS A 91 -2.07 -10.96 2.26
C CYS A 91 -3.03 -12.13 2.43
N GLU A 92 -2.49 -13.33 2.68
CA GLU A 92 -3.30 -14.53 2.92
C GLU A 92 -4.06 -14.45 4.24
N SER A 93 -3.49 -13.82 5.28
CA SER A 93 -4.10 -13.71 6.61
C SER A 93 -5.44 -12.95 6.61
N CYS A 94 -5.60 -11.92 5.78
CA CYS A 94 -6.84 -11.13 5.71
C CYS A 94 -7.53 -11.15 4.34
N GLY A 95 -6.97 -11.86 3.36
CA GLY A 95 -7.48 -11.97 1.99
C GLY A 95 -7.48 -10.65 1.21
N ILE A 96 -6.79 -9.61 1.67
CA ILE A 96 -6.74 -8.31 1.01
C ILE A 96 -5.50 -8.23 0.12
N TYR A 97 -5.64 -7.61 -1.05
CA TYR A 97 -4.50 -7.23 -1.89
C TYR A 97 -4.44 -5.72 -2.12
N LEU A 98 -3.27 -5.24 -2.54
CA LEU A 98 -2.97 -3.86 -2.91
C LEU A 98 -2.16 -3.84 -4.21
N ASN A 99 -2.55 -2.98 -5.16
CA ASN A 99 -1.72 -2.69 -6.33
C ASN A 99 -0.61 -1.72 -5.94
N LEU A 100 0.60 -1.99 -6.41
CA LEU A 100 1.77 -1.15 -6.22
C LEU A 100 2.33 -0.67 -7.55
N VAL A 101 2.65 0.61 -7.60
CA VAL A 101 3.35 1.25 -8.72
C VAL A 101 4.78 1.54 -8.30
N HIS A 102 5.75 1.03 -9.05
CA HIS A 102 7.18 1.15 -8.77
C HIS A 102 7.81 2.27 -9.59
N LEU A 103 7.91 3.47 -9.03
CA LEU A 103 8.50 4.63 -9.71
C LEU A 103 10.01 4.50 -9.91
N GLU A 104 10.67 3.59 -9.19
CA GLU A 104 12.07 3.27 -9.44
C GLU A 104 12.27 2.47 -10.75
N LYS A 105 11.22 1.81 -11.24
CA LYS A 105 11.25 1.05 -12.50
C LYS A 105 10.73 1.89 -13.67
N ASP A 106 9.71 2.70 -13.42
CA ASP A 106 9.18 3.67 -14.39
C ASP A 106 8.92 5.03 -13.70
N PRO A 107 9.85 5.99 -13.83
CA PRO A 107 9.70 7.32 -13.25
C PRO A 107 8.59 8.18 -13.88
N GLU A 108 8.09 7.82 -15.06
CA GLU A 108 7.04 8.56 -15.77
C GLU A 108 5.63 8.02 -15.45
N ALA A 109 5.53 6.91 -14.70
CA ALA A 109 4.27 6.32 -14.31
C ALA A 109 3.42 7.30 -13.49
N VAL A 110 2.12 7.32 -13.80
CA VAL A 110 1.09 8.10 -13.10
C VAL A 110 0.27 7.11 -12.27
N PRO A 111 0.42 7.07 -10.93
CA PRO A 111 -0.08 5.97 -10.12
C PRO A 111 -1.56 5.61 -10.35
N ASP A 112 -2.45 6.61 -10.41
CA ASP A 112 -3.87 6.40 -10.67
C ASP A 112 -4.19 5.84 -12.06
N VAL A 113 -3.37 6.16 -13.06
CA VAL A 113 -3.55 5.69 -14.45
C VAL A 113 -2.93 4.31 -14.61
N ASP A 114 -1.72 4.12 -14.10
CA ASP A 114 -0.99 2.87 -14.18
C ASP A 114 -1.63 1.76 -13.33
N GLU A 115 -2.32 2.10 -12.24
CA GLU A 115 -3.16 1.15 -11.53
C GLU A 115 -4.30 0.61 -12.43
N ILE A 116 -4.89 1.44 -13.30
CA ILE A 116 -5.91 0.96 -14.26
C ILE A 116 -5.27 -0.02 -15.25
N ALA A 117 -4.02 0.21 -15.65
CA ALA A 117 -3.26 -0.73 -16.48
C ALA A 117 -2.95 -2.06 -15.76
N ALA A 118 -3.01 -2.09 -14.42
CA ALA A 118 -2.88 -3.30 -13.62
C ALA A 118 -4.10 -4.24 -13.67
N LEU A 119 -5.14 -3.92 -14.47
CA LEU A 119 -6.36 -4.71 -14.58
C LEU A 119 -6.16 -6.22 -14.74
N PRO A 120 -5.20 -6.73 -15.55
CA PRO A 120 -4.96 -8.17 -15.64
C PRO A 120 -4.53 -8.79 -14.30
N LEU A 121 -3.74 -8.06 -13.50
CA LEU A 121 -3.32 -8.49 -12.17
C LEU A 121 -4.48 -8.45 -11.17
N ASP A 122 -5.37 -7.45 -11.27
CA ASP A 122 -6.60 -7.36 -10.46
C ASP A 122 -7.52 -8.56 -10.71
N VAL A 123 -7.75 -8.91 -11.99
CA VAL A 123 -8.57 -10.06 -12.37
C VAL A 123 -7.96 -11.34 -11.81
N TRP A 124 -6.66 -11.54 -12.00
CA TRP A 124 -5.94 -12.69 -11.44
C TRP A 124 -6.08 -12.77 -9.92
N ALA A 125 -5.92 -11.65 -9.20
CA ALA A 125 -6.01 -11.63 -7.73
C ALA A 125 -7.41 -12.01 -7.24
N ARG A 126 -8.45 -11.51 -7.91
CA ARG A 126 -9.85 -11.82 -7.62
C ARG A 126 -10.18 -13.30 -7.90
N GLU A 127 -9.66 -13.87 -8.98
CA GLU A 127 -9.80 -15.30 -9.28
C GLU A 127 -9.13 -16.19 -8.22
N LYS A 128 -8.06 -15.70 -7.57
CA LYS A 128 -7.43 -16.35 -6.42
C LYS A 128 -8.18 -16.16 -5.10
N GLY A 129 -9.28 -15.40 -5.10
CA GLY A 129 -10.11 -15.16 -3.92
C GLY A 129 -9.67 -13.99 -3.06
N PHE A 130 -8.70 -13.18 -3.50
CA PHE A 130 -8.36 -11.94 -2.82
C PHE A 130 -9.37 -10.83 -3.14
N ARG A 131 -9.51 -9.88 -2.22
CA ARG A 131 -10.39 -8.72 -2.37
C ARG A 131 -9.62 -7.42 -2.32
N LYS A 132 -10.04 -6.46 -3.15
CA LYS A 132 -9.57 -5.08 -3.07
C LYS A 132 -10.50 -4.28 -2.14
N PRO A 133 -9.97 -3.57 -1.14
CA PRO A 133 -10.81 -2.90 -0.14
C PRO A 133 -11.44 -1.61 -0.69
N ILE A 134 -10.71 -0.88 -1.52
CA ILE A 134 -11.13 0.38 -2.15
C ILE A 134 -10.97 0.21 -3.67
N PRO A 135 -12.03 0.40 -4.46
CA PRO A 135 -11.95 0.26 -5.89
C PRO A 135 -11.12 1.38 -6.52
N ASN A 136 -10.51 1.10 -7.67
CA ASN A 136 -9.85 2.14 -8.47
C ASN A 136 -10.87 2.96 -9.31
N LEU A 137 -10.38 3.90 -10.11
CA LEU A 137 -11.20 4.80 -10.94
C LEU A 137 -12.14 4.10 -11.94
N VAL A 138 -11.90 2.82 -12.27
CA VAL A 138 -12.76 2.03 -13.16
C VAL A 138 -13.65 1.03 -12.41
N GLY A 139 -13.65 1.07 -11.07
CA GLY A 139 -14.55 0.28 -10.23
C GLY A 139 -14.09 -1.15 -9.94
N MET A 140 -12.80 -1.46 -10.12
CA MET A 140 -12.24 -2.80 -9.92
C MET A 140 -11.89 -3.12 -8.48
#